data_AF-A0A1B6FJ06-F1
#
_entry.id   AF-A0A1B6FJ06-F1
#
_cell.length_a   1.000
_cell.length_b   1.000
_cell.length_c   1.000
_cell.angle_alpha   90.00
_cell.angle_beta   90.00
_cell.angle_gamma   90.00
#
_symmetry.space_group_name_H-M   'P 1'
#
loop_
_entity.id
_entity.type
_entity.pdbx_description
1 polymer ?
#
loop_
_entity_poly.entity_id
_entity_poly.type
_entity_poly.pdbx_seq_one_letter_code
_entity_poly.pdbx_strand_id
1 'polypeptide(L)'
;KVTKRTYTFCGTPDYIAPEIISGKGYSKAVDWWALGVLIFEMGCGHPPFVSHDQMKKYTKIIKCQYLFPQDFGDEMKDLITKLLEADVTKRFGNLKRGVEDIKLHEWFKDLNWLQLLNRRVASPYVPKDAETVSNIYFPHMKPKTSWKISVRDRFFKEFEDF
;
A
#
# COMPACT_ATOMS: atom_id res chain seq x y z
N LYS A 1 -8.56 -14.48 -16.09
CA LYS A 1 -7.76 -15.59 -15.51
C LYS A 1 -6.50 -14.98 -14.89
N VAL A 2 -6.18 -15.23 -13.62
CA VAL A 2 -4.89 -14.81 -13.04
C VAL A 2 -3.82 -15.76 -13.58
N THR A 3 -2.94 -15.28 -14.45
CA THR A 3 -2.01 -16.13 -15.23
C THR A 3 -0.62 -16.22 -14.62
N LYS A 4 -0.23 -15.30 -13.72
CA LYS A 4 1.09 -15.26 -13.09
C LYS A 4 0.98 -15.14 -11.57
N ARG A 5 1.78 -15.92 -10.85
CA ARG A 5 1.90 -15.90 -9.39
C ARG A 5 3.36 -15.81 -8.97
N THR A 6 3.59 -15.31 -7.76
CA THR A 6 4.89 -15.32 -7.08
C THR A 6 4.71 -15.75 -5.61
N TYR A 7 5.81 -16.01 -4.90
CA TYR A 7 5.82 -16.70 -3.60
C TYR A 7 6.74 -16.05 -2.56
N THR A 8 7.56 -15.07 -2.93
CA THR A 8 8.49 -14.42 -2.01
C THR A 8 7.73 -13.77 -0.85
N PHE A 9 8.12 -14.06 0.38
CA PHE A 9 7.60 -13.36 1.54
C PHE A 9 8.34 -12.02 1.68
N CYS A 10 7.68 -10.92 1.29
CA CYS A 10 8.24 -9.58 1.40
C CYS A 10 7.13 -8.53 1.63
N GLY A 11 7.52 -7.38 2.15
CA GLY A 11 6.63 -6.25 2.43
C GLY A 11 6.76 -5.72 3.86
N THR A 12 6.08 -4.61 4.14
CA THR A 12 5.98 -4.04 5.49
C THR A 12 4.88 -4.77 6.26
N PRO A 13 5.11 -5.20 7.53
CA PRO A 13 4.15 -6.01 8.29
C PRO A 13 2.72 -5.45 8.37
N ASP A 14 2.55 -4.12 8.35
CA ASP A 14 1.24 -3.47 8.43
C ASP A 14 0.45 -3.50 7.10
N TYR A 15 1.13 -3.74 5.97
CA TYR A 15 0.57 -3.66 4.62
C TYR A 15 0.45 -5.01 3.91
N ILE A 16 1.00 -6.06 4.51
CA ILE A 16 1.09 -7.38 3.90
C ILE A 16 -0.29 -8.06 3.82
N ALA A 17 -0.62 -8.66 2.68
CA ALA A 17 -1.92 -9.31 2.46
C ALA A 17 -2.02 -10.70 3.13
N PRO A 18 -3.24 -11.18 3.46
CA PRO A 18 -3.44 -12.48 4.14
C PRO A 18 -2.84 -13.67 3.39
N GLU A 19 -2.91 -13.67 2.06
CA GLU A 19 -2.39 -14.73 1.22
C GLU A 19 -0.86 -14.83 1.25
N ILE A 20 -0.15 -13.71 1.43
CA ILE A 20 1.32 -13.69 1.57
C ILE A 20 1.71 -14.28 2.94
N ILE A 21 1.03 -13.87 4.01
CA ILE A 21 1.25 -14.43 5.37
C ILE A 21 0.99 -15.93 5.39
N SER A 22 -0.03 -16.38 4.66
CA SER A 22 -0.40 -17.79 4.56
C SER A 22 0.53 -18.61 3.65
N GLY A 23 1.60 -18.02 3.10
CA GLY A 23 2.52 -18.69 2.17
C GLY A 23 1.88 -19.12 0.85
N LYS A 24 0.73 -18.54 0.47
CA LYS A 24 0.03 -18.87 -0.77
C LYS A 24 0.64 -18.08 -1.93
N GLY A 25 0.73 -18.72 -3.10
CA GLY A 25 1.12 -18.02 -4.32
C GLY A 25 0.15 -16.88 -4.62
N TYR A 26 0.67 -15.67 -4.72
CA TYR A 26 -0.10 -14.43 -4.82
C TYR A 26 0.14 -13.71 -6.16
N SER A 27 -0.66 -12.70 -6.44
CA SER A 27 -0.62 -11.91 -7.67
C SER A 27 -0.90 -10.43 -7.35
N LYS A 28 -1.20 -9.60 -8.36
CA LYS A 28 -1.52 -8.16 -8.22
C LYS A 28 -2.63 -7.80 -7.19
N ALA A 29 -3.43 -8.77 -6.74
CA ALA A 29 -4.48 -8.54 -5.75
C ALA A 29 -3.95 -8.09 -4.38
N VAL A 30 -2.68 -8.34 -4.08
CA VAL A 30 -2.02 -7.88 -2.84
C VAL A 30 -1.84 -6.35 -2.84
N ASP A 31 -1.69 -5.73 -4.01
CA ASP A 31 -1.57 -4.28 -4.13
C ASP A 31 -2.89 -3.58 -3.79
N TRP A 32 -4.02 -4.19 -4.16
CA TRP A 32 -5.34 -3.67 -3.79
C TRP A 32 -5.64 -3.80 -2.29
N TRP A 33 -5.12 -4.84 -1.65
CA TRP A 33 -5.14 -4.94 -0.18
C TRP A 33 -4.32 -3.81 0.45
N ALA A 34 -3.09 -3.60 -0.02
CA ALA A 34 -2.23 -2.54 0.46
C ALA A 34 -2.85 -1.15 0.26
N LEU A 35 -3.58 -0.93 -0.85
CA LEU A 35 -4.37 0.29 -1.06
C LEU A 35 -5.46 0.45 0.00
N GLY A 36 -6.18 -0.63 0.37
CA GLY A 36 -7.17 -0.59 1.44
C GLY A 36 -6.55 -0.21 2.80
N VAL A 37 -5.38 -0.77 3.12
CA VAL A 37 -4.60 -0.40 4.31
C VAL A 37 -4.21 1.09 4.26
N LEU A 38 -3.70 1.56 3.11
CA LEU A 38 -3.27 2.95 2.94
C LEU A 38 -4.42 3.95 3.08
N ILE A 39 -5.57 3.67 2.46
CA ILE A 39 -6.76 4.53 2.57
C ILE A 39 -7.24 4.61 4.02
N PHE A 40 -7.26 3.47 4.73
CA PHE A 40 -7.59 3.44 6.16
C PHE A 40 -6.61 4.31 6.96
N GLU A 41 -5.31 4.12 6.76
CA GLU A 41 -4.28 4.85 7.50
C GLU A 41 -4.30 6.36 7.22
N MET A 42 -4.52 6.79 5.97
CA MET A 42 -4.70 8.20 5.65
C MET A 42 -5.95 8.80 6.32
N GLY A 43 -6.98 7.99 6.57
CA GLY A 43 -8.22 8.42 7.21
C GLY A 43 -8.12 8.67 8.71
N CYS A 44 -7.28 7.92 9.44
CA CYS A 44 -7.19 8.03 10.91
C CYS A 44 -5.77 8.10 11.49
N GLY A 45 -4.74 8.10 10.66
CA GLY A 45 -3.34 8.22 11.09
C GLY A 45 -2.72 6.93 11.66
N HIS A 46 -3.39 5.77 11.55
CA HIS A 46 -2.82 4.49 11.92
C HIS A 46 -3.36 3.34 11.04
N PRO A 47 -2.61 2.24 10.84
CA PRO A 47 -3.08 1.11 10.04
C PRO A 47 -4.25 0.36 10.73
N PRO A 48 -5.05 -0.43 9.99
CA PRO A 48 -6.21 -1.14 10.53
C PRO A 48 -5.85 -2.29 11.48
N PHE A 49 -4.72 -2.96 11.26
CA PHE A 49 -4.33 -4.17 11.98
C PHE A 49 -3.29 -3.93 13.08
N VAL A 50 -3.54 -2.97 13.98
CA VAL A 50 -2.58 -2.61 15.04
C VAL A 50 -2.44 -3.74 16.08
N SER A 51 -1.19 -4.11 16.39
CA SER A 51 -0.85 -4.93 17.54
C SER A 51 0.62 -4.74 17.93
N HIS A 52 0.93 -4.85 19.21
CA HIS A 52 2.30 -4.87 19.73
C HIS A 52 3.02 -6.20 19.45
N ASP A 53 2.26 -7.28 19.24
CA ASP A 53 2.81 -8.60 18.92
C ASP A 53 2.59 -8.91 17.44
N GLN A 54 3.67 -9.29 16.75
CA GLN A 54 3.65 -9.52 15.31
C GLN A 54 2.76 -10.71 14.91
N MET A 55 2.73 -11.77 15.73
CA MET A 55 1.88 -12.94 15.46
C MET A 55 0.39 -12.61 15.66
N LYS A 56 0.05 -11.78 16.65
CA LYS A 56 -1.30 -11.24 16.83
C LYS A 56 -1.70 -10.32 15.67
N LYS A 57 -0.78 -9.48 15.18
CA LYS A 57 -1.00 -8.67 13.97
C LYS A 57 -1.33 -9.56 12.76
N TYR A 58 -0.52 -10.57 12.50
CA TYR A 58 -0.77 -11.53 11.42
C TYR A 58 -2.08 -12.29 11.59
N THR A 59 -2.44 -12.66 12.82
CA THR A 59 -3.74 -13.28 13.12
C THR A 59 -4.90 -12.34 12.78
N LYS A 60 -4.80 -11.05 13.13
CA LYS A 60 -5.80 -10.04 12.76
C LYS A 60 -5.91 -9.87 11.25
N ILE A 61 -4.79 -9.82 10.53
CA ILE A 61 -4.76 -9.73 9.06
C ILE A 61 -5.46 -10.94 8.43
N ILE A 62 -5.08 -12.16 8.83
CA ILE A 62 -5.67 -13.41 8.29
C ILE A 62 -7.18 -13.46 8.54
N LYS A 63 -7.63 -13.03 9.72
CA LYS A 63 -9.05 -12.98 10.09
C LYS A 63 -9.78 -11.74 9.57
N CYS A 64 -9.08 -10.84 8.90
CA CYS A 64 -9.55 -9.51 8.52
C CYS A 64 -10.28 -8.76 9.65
N GLN A 65 -9.67 -8.73 10.84
CA GLN A 65 -10.26 -8.16 12.04
C GLN A 65 -9.68 -6.77 12.34
N TYR A 66 -10.50 -5.74 12.10
CA TYR A 66 -10.23 -4.34 12.42
C TYR A 66 -11.55 -3.62 12.76
N LEU A 67 -11.45 -2.40 13.29
CA LEU A 67 -12.61 -1.55 13.60
C LEU A 67 -12.45 -0.21 12.89
N PHE A 68 -13.54 0.30 12.35
CA PHE A 68 -13.56 1.64 11.79
C PHE A 68 -13.66 2.69 12.90
N PRO A 69 -12.88 3.79 12.80
CA PRO A 69 -13.12 5.00 13.58
C PRO A 69 -14.53 5.56 13.34
N GLN A 70 -15.06 6.31 14.31
CA GLN A 70 -16.41 6.88 14.21
C GLN A 70 -16.53 7.88 13.06
N ASP A 71 -15.47 8.64 12.79
CA ASP A 71 -15.44 9.73 11.81
C ASP A 71 -15.40 9.27 10.35
N PHE A 72 -15.33 7.97 10.09
CA PHE A 72 -15.28 7.46 8.71
C PHE A 72 -16.68 7.53 8.07
N GLY A 73 -16.76 8.20 6.93
CA GLY A 73 -17.96 8.19 6.08
C GLY A 73 -18.30 6.79 5.56
N ASP A 74 -19.58 6.53 5.30
CA ASP A 74 -20.06 5.20 4.93
C ASP A 74 -19.48 4.73 3.60
N GLU A 75 -19.31 5.62 2.62
CA GLU A 75 -18.70 5.31 1.33
C GLU A 75 -17.24 4.87 1.47
N MET A 76 -16.50 5.48 2.42
CA MET A 76 -15.12 5.12 2.70
C MET A 76 -15.03 3.75 3.36
N LYS A 77 -15.87 3.50 4.38
CA LYS A 77 -15.96 2.20 5.06
C LYS A 77 -16.29 1.10 4.07
N ASP A 78 -17.24 1.35 3.18
CA ASP A 78 -17.67 0.42 2.16
C ASP A 78 -16.56 0.10 1.16
N LEU A 79 -15.82 1.10 0.67
CA LEU A 79 -14.66 0.87 -0.21
C LEU A 79 -13.56 0.06 0.49
N ILE A 80 -13.18 0.46 1.71
CA ILE A 80 -12.13 -0.20 2.49
C ILE A 80 -12.52 -1.65 2.74
N THR A 81 -13.78 -1.93 3.07
CA THR A 81 -14.26 -3.30 3.31
C THR A 81 -14.09 -4.17 2.07
N LYS A 82 -14.36 -3.64 0.87
CA LYS A 82 -14.20 -4.40 -0.39
C LYS A 82 -12.74 -4.56 -0.83
N LEU A 83 -11.83 -3.70 -0.38
CA LEU A 83 -10.38 -3.81 -0.61
C LEU A 83 -9.71 -4.72 0.43
N LEU A 84 -10.08 -4.58 1.70
CA LEU A 84 -9.69 -5.44 2.83
C LEU A 84 -10.60 -6.67 2.89
N GLU A 85 -10.65 -7.41 1.79
CA GLU A 85 -11.36 -8.68 1.68
C GLU A 85 -10.32 -9.82 1.67
N ALA A 86 -10.40 -10.72 2.65
CA ALA A 86 -9.45 -11.82 2.80
C ALA A 86 -9.61 -12.88 1.69
N ASP A 87 -10.83 -13.05 1.19
CA ASP A 87 -11.07 -13.87 0.00
C ASP A 87 -10.68 -13.11 -1.26
N VAL A 88 -9.48 -13.41 -1.77
CA VAL A 88 -8.90 -12.81 -2.98
C VAL A 88 -9.87 -12.85 -4.19
N THR A 89 -10.80 -13.82 -4.25
CA THR A 89 -11.77 -13.91 -5.36
C THR A 89 -12.91 -12.91 -5.29
N LYS A 90 -13.11 -12.28 -4.12
CA LYS A 90 -14.12 -11.26 -3.85
C LYS A 90 -13.54 -9.85 -3.72
N ARG A 91 -12.22 -9.74 -3.60
CA ARG A 91 -11.50 -8.47 -3.43
C ARG A 91 -11.63 -7.57 -4.66
N PHE A 92 -11.95 -6.30 -4.42
CA PHE A 92 -11.96 -5.27 -5.45
C PHE A 92 -10.60 -5.15 -6.15
N GLY A 93 -10.64 -4.83 -7.45
CA GLY A 93 -9.45 -4.85 -8.30
C GLY A 93 -9.04 -6.24 -8.82
N ASN A 94 -9.59 -7.31 -8.25
CA ASN A 94 -9.37 -8.70 -8.69
C ASN A 94 -10.65 -9.41 -9.21
N LEU A 95 -11.77 -8.69 -9.29
CA LEU A 95 -13.02 -9.15 -9.89
C LEU A 95 -12.99 -9.03 -11.43
N LYS A 96 -14.11 -9.39 -12.08
CA LYS A 96 -14.24 -9.34 -13.55
C LYS A 96 -13.99 -7.96 -14.14
N ARG A 97 -14.45 -6.89 -13.48
CA ARG A 97 -14.25 -5.50 -13.94
C ARG A 97 -12.91 -4.91 -13.50
N GLY A 98 -12.16 -5.64 -12.66
CA GLY A 98 -10.82 -5.25 -12.23
C GLY A 98 -10.82 -3.90 -11.53
N VAL A 99 -9.99 -2.97 -12.01
CA VAL A 99 -9.84 -1.63 -11.42
C VAL A 99 -11.10 -0.77 -11.54
N GLU A 100 -11.99 -1.06 -12.49
CA GLU A 100 -13.22 -0.28 -12.68
C GLU A 100 -14.18 -0.41 -11.50
N ASP A 101 -14.14 -1.53 -10.75
CA ASP A 101 -14.91 -1.66 -9.51
C ASP A 101 -14.48 -0.63 -8.46
N ILE A 102 -13.19 -0.24 -8.46
CA ILE A 102 -12.63 0.77 -7.55
C ILE A 102 -12.93 2.17 -8.09
N LYS A 103 -12.63 2.42 -9.36
CA LYS A 103 -12.77 3.77 -9.96
C LYS A 103 -14.20 4.30 -9.97
N LEU A 104 -15.17 3.40 -10.10
CA LEU A 104 -16.60 3.72 -10.16
C LEU A 104 -17.29 3.55 -8.79
N HIS A 105 -16.53 3.33 -7.72
CA HIS A 105 -17.08 3.29 -6.37
C HIS A 105 -17.56 4.67 -5.93
N GLU A 106 -18.63 4.71 -5.13
CA GLU A 106 -19.26 5.96 -4.66
C GLU A 106 -18.27 6.91 -3.96
N TRP A 107 -17.30 6.36 -3.22
CA TRP A 107 -16.24 7.15 -2.57
C TRP A 107 -15.39 7.97 -3.54
N PHE A 108 -15.29 7.55 -4.81
CA PHE A 108 -14.55 8.25 -5.86
C PHE A 108 -15.46 9.01 -6.85
N LYS A 109 -16.76 9.15 -6.58
CA LYS A 109 -17.73 9.74 -7.53
C LYS A 109 -17.36 11.14 -8.01
N ASP A 110 -16.77 11.95 -7.13
CA ASP A 110 -16.41 13.33 -7.41
C ASP A 110 -15.00 13.45 -8.05
N LEU A 111 -14.26 12.35 -8.18
CA LEU A 111 -12.90 12.34 -8.71
C LEU A 111 -12.91 12.19 -10.23
N ASN A 112 -12.47 13.24 -10.93
CA ASN A 112 -12.18 13.14 -12.36
C ASN A 112 -10.81 12.49 -12.59
N TRP A 113 -10.81 11.20 -12.89
CA TRP A 113 -9.60 10.41 -13.16
C TRP A 113 -8.71 10.96 -14.28
N LEU A 114 -9.30 11.54 -15.33
CA LEU A 114 -8.53 12.13 -16.44
C LEU A 114 -7.86 13.44 -16.02
N GLN A 115 -8.54 14.28 -15.23
CA GLN A 115 -7.92 15.48 -14.69
C GLN A 115 -6.80 15.13 -13.70
N LEU A 116 -6.99 14.10 -12.85
CA LEU A 116 -5.96 13.62 -11.94
C LEU A 116 -4.72 13.15 -12.71
N LEU A 117 -4.91 12.31 -13.73
CA LEU A 117 -3.83 11.82 -14.59
C LEU A 117 -3.06 12.96 -15.26
N ASN A 118 -3.79 13.98 -15.73
CA ASN A 118 -3.22 15.17 -16.36
C ASN A 118 -2.74 16.24 -15.36
N ARG A 119 -2.68 15.93 -14.05
CA ARG A 119 -2.23 16.83 -12.99
C ARG A 119 -3.00 18.16 -12.93
N ARG A 120 -4.30 18.12 -13.25
CA ARG A 120 -5.21 19.28 -13.26
C ARG A 120 -6.06 19.40 -11.99
N VAL A 121 -6.07 18.36 -11.15
CA VAL A 121 -6.70 18.42 -9.83
C VAL A 121 -5.78 19.20 -8.89
N ALA A 122 -6.33 20.19 -8.19
CA ALA A 122 -5.58 20.95 -7.19
C ALA A 122 -5.16 20.05 -6.02
N SER A 123 -3.90 20.11 -5.61
CA SER A 123 -3.43 19.36 -4.45
C SER A 123 -4.00 19.99 -3.17
N PRO A 124 -4.51 19.19 -2.21
CA PRO A 124 -4.96 19.70 -0.91
C PRO A 124 -3.80 20.27 -0.07
N TYR A 125 -2.57 19.88 -0.38
CA TYR A 125 -1.36 20.37 0.27
C TYR A 125 -0.23 20.58 -0.74
N VAL A 126 0.38 21.77 -0.72
CA VAL A 126 1.57 22.10 -1.50
C VAL A 126 2.71 22.42 -0.52
N PRO A 127 3.77 21.59 -0.47
CA PRO A 127 4.92 21.86 0.39
C PRO A 127 5.62 23.17 0.00
N LYS A 128 6.08 23.95 0.99
CA LYS A 128 6.60 25.32 0.78
C LYS A 128 7.92 25.37 0.00
N ASP A 129 8.91 24.55 0.35
CA ASP A 129 10.15 24.35 -0.42
C ASP A 129 10.82 23.02 -0.05
N ALA A 130 11.60 22.45 -0.98
CA ALA A 130 12.19 21.12 -0.85
C ALA A 130 13.21 21.01 0.29
N GLU A 131 13.92 22.10 0.58
CA GLU A 131 14.95 22.16 1.61
C GLU A 131 14.34 22.13 3.02
N THR A 132 13.28 22.92 3.23
CA THR A 132 12.45 22.93 4.44
C THR A 132 11.77 21.59 4.63
N VAL A 133 11.23 20.97 3.58
CA VAL A 133 10.67 19.60 3.66
C VAL A 133 11.75 18.60 4.10
N SER A 134 12.94 18.63 3.51
CA SER A 134 14.03 17.73 3.91
C SER A 134 14.43 17.93 5.38
N ASN A 135 14.54 19.18 5.82
CA ASN A 135 14.95 19.51 7.19
C ASN A 135 13.85 19.23 8.23
N ILE A 136 12.57 19.38 7.89
CA ILE A 136 11.43 19.10 8.79
C ILE A 136 11.17 17.59 8.89
N TYR A 137 11.13 16.88 7.76
CA TYR A 137 10.73 15.47 7.75
C TYR A 137 11.90 14.50 7.89
N PHE A 138 13.13 14.91 7.55
CA PHE A 138 14.34 14.09 7.67
C PHE A 138 15.48 14.79 8.43
N PRO A 139 15.24 15.37 9.63
CA PRO A 139 16.22 16.19 10.35
C PRO A 139 17.51 15.46 10.72
N HIS A 140 17.47 14.12 10.77
CA HIS A 140 18.60 13.28 11.17
C HIS A 140 19.29 12.57 10.00
N MET A 141 18.76 12.70 8.77
CA MET A 141 19.42 12.14 7.59
C MET A 141 20.52 13.09 7.13
N LYS A 142 21.74 12.87 7.64
CA LYS A 142 22.91 13.55 7.09
C LYS A 142 23.28 12.88 5.76
N PRO A 143 23.38 13.63 4.65
CA PRO A 143 23.83 13.05 3.40
C PRO A 143 25.22 12.45 3.60
N LYS A 144 25.42 11.22 3.13
CA LYS A 144 26.77 10.63 3.07
C LYS A 144 27.63 11.53 2.18
N THR A 145 28.63 12.16 2.77
CA THR A 145 29.54 13.08 2.06
C THR A 145 30.65 12.35 1.31
N SER A 146 30.84 11.05 1.57
CA SER A 146 31.78 10.21 0.83
C SER A 146 31.29 8.77 0.72
N TRP A 147 31.55 8.19 -0.45
CA TRP A 147 31.32 6.78 -0.73
C TRP A 147 32.65 6.05 -0.73
N LYS A 148 32.71 4.90 -0.04
CA LYS A 148 33.87 4.02 -0.09
C LYS A 148 33.73 3.10 -1.30
N ILE A 149 34.46 3.39 -2.36
CA ILE A 149 34.50 2.55 -3.57
C ILE A 149 35.56 1.47 -3.36
N SER A 150 35.19 0.20 -3.55
CA SER A 150 36.14 -0.90 -3.45
C SER A 150 37.06 -0.91 -4.68
N VAL A 151 38.33 -1.24 -4.48
CA VAL A 151 39.31 -1.40 -5.57
C VAL A 151 39.09 -2.67 -6.40
N ARG A 152 38.22 -3.58 -5.95
CA ARG A 152 37.86 -4.82 -6.65
C ARG A 152 36.35 -4.92 -6.73
N ASP A 153 35.86 -5.35 -7.89
CA ASP A 153 34.47 -5.76 -8.02
C ASP A 153 34.26 -7.10 -7.32
N ARG A 154 33.37 -7.11 -6.32
CA ARG A 154 33.09 -8.28 -5.48
C ARG A 154 31.88 -9.06 -5.95
N PHE A 155 31.05 -8.47 -6.81
CA PHE A 155 29.72 -8.99 -7.13
C PHE A 155 29.42 -8.91 -8.64
N PHE A 156 30.46 -8.82 -9.47
CA PHE A 156 30.35 -8.73 -10.93
C PHE A 156 29.40 -9.79 -11.51
N LYS A 157 29.46 -11.03 -11.01
CA LYS A 157 28.63 -12.13 -11.52
C LYS A 157 27.18 -12.01 -11.09
N GLU A 158 26.95 -11.56 -9.85
CA GLU A 158 25.61 -11.44 -9.27
C GLU A 158 24.82 -10.25 -9.83
N PHE A 159 25.51 -9.26 -10.39
CA PHE A 159 24.92 -8.05 -10.99
C PHE A 159 25.30 -7.88 -12.47
N GLU A 160 25.60 -8.96 -13.18
CA GLU A 160 25.99 -8.91 -14.60
C GLU A 160 24.89 -8.30 -15.49
N ASP A 161 23.62 -8.45 -15.08
CA ASP A 161 22.42 -7.98 -15.78
C ASP A 161 21.71 -6.80 -15.09
N PHE A 162 22.37 -6.13 -14.12
CA PHE A 162 21.84 -4.95 -13.42
C PHE A 162 21.89 -3.67 -14.28
#